data_AF-A0ABD2X9A2-F1
#
_entry.id   AF-A0ABD2X9A2-F1
#
_cell.length_a   1.000
_cell.length_b   1.000
_cell.length_c   1.000
_cell.angle_alpha   90.00
_cell.angle_beta   90.00
_cell.angle_gamma   90.00
#
_symmetry.space_group_name_H-M   'P 1'
#
loop_
_entity.id
_entity.type
_entity.pdbx_description
1 polymer ?
#
loop_
_entity_poly.entity_id
_entity_poly.type
_entity_poly.pdbx_seq_one_letter_code
_entity_poly.pdbx_strand_id
1 'polypeptide(L)'
;MLNRLGLSISYDRILRIRAQLASYSVQSSLQAAPIPSHFDRSGFVTAAFDNFDFNEATISGKNSTHDTVIVLFQNETEHVLKKPNVSESKINPRIRSFNSLLDCHKLIEYNNSKDEITLPSDFFLQINKELLSVESYENSLKIEDFLWFLLRMNIAIDFKDITTNPCYQLTPSWSAFNSLIHLDCRILQKVGYCPVIPHAITDKSTVNTCLRFFLNILKQLNQKHFVAFCDEGVYKLARKLQFECDEFDSIIL
;
A
#
# COMPACT_ATOMS: atom_id res chain seq x y z
N MET A 1 -23.29 -23.23 -17.20
CA MET A 1 -23.45 -24.59 -17.78
C MET A 1 -22.13 -25.34 -17.90
N LEU A 2 -21.04 -24.71 -18.38
CA LEU A 2 -19.71 -25.34 -18.51
C LEU A 2 -19.02 -25.75 -17.18
N ASN A 3 -19.09 -24.93 -16.12
CA ASN A 3 -18.43 -25.28 -14.84
C ASN A 3 -19.05 -26.50 -14.13
N ARG A 4 -20.33 -26.81 -14.40
CA ARG A 4 -21.05 -27.98 -13.85
C ARG A 4 -20.67 -29.28 -14.53
N LEU A 5 -19.95 -29.22 -15.65
CA LEU A 5 -19.44 -30.37 -16.41
C LEU A 5 -17.95 -30.65 -16.13
N GLY A 6 -17.36 -29.99 -15.12
CA GLY A 6 -15.92 -30.12 -14.82
C GLY A 6 -14.99 -29.46 -15.84
N LEU A 7 -15.54 -28.76 -16.83
CA LEU A 7 -14.76 -28.04 -17.84
C LEU A 7 -14.28 -26.71 -17.26
N SER A 8 -12.97 -26.63 -17.01
CA SER A 8 -12.29 -25.42 -16.55
C SER A 8 -11.30 -24.93 -17.60
N ILE A 9 -10.99 -23.64 -17.54
CA ILE A 9 -9.88 -23.08 -18.31
C ILE A 9 -8.56 -23.52 -17.63
N SER A 10 -7.54 -23.89 -18.42
CA SER A 10 -6.25 -24.26 -17.83
C SER A 10 -5.63 -23.10 -17.07
N TYR A 11 -4.92 -23.41 -15.99
CA TYR A 11 -4.23 -22.41 -15.17
C TYR A 11 -3.27 -21.56 -16.01
N ASP A 12 -2.49 -22.18 -16.89
CA ASP A 12 -1.59 -21.49 -17.81
C ASP A 12 -2.32 -20.48 -18.70
N ARG A 13 -3.55 -20.81 -19.12
CA ARG A 13 -4.35 -19.92 -19.96
C ARG A 13 -4.89 -18.75 -19.13
N ILE A 14 -5.27 -18.95 -17.87
CA ILE A 14 -5.61 -17.85 -16.96
C ILE A 14 -4.41 -16.91 -16.78
N LEU A 15 -3.23 -17.46 -16.47
CA LEU A 15 -2.01 -16.67 -16.28
C LEU A 15 -1.67 -15.84 -17.52
N ARG A 16 -1.76 -16.45 -18.71
CA ARG A 16 -1.54 -15.74 -19.98
C ARG A 16 -2.53 -14.59 -20.18
N ILE A 17 -3.83 -14.83 -19.93
CA ILE A 17 -4.86 -13.80 -20.08
C ILE A 17 -4.59 -12.64 -19.10
N ARG A 18 -4.24 -12.95 -17.84
CA ARG A 18 -3.89 -11.92 -16.84
C ARG A 18 -2.68 -11.10 -17.25
N ALA A 19 -1.61 -11.75 -17.72
CA ALA A 19 -0.41 -11.06 -18.18
C ALA A 19 -0.71 -10.15 -19.39
N GLN A 20 -1.53 -10.61 -20.34
CA GLN A 20 -1.94 -9.82 -21.50
C GLN A 20 -2.80 -8.61 -21.11
N LEU A 21 -3.73 -8.78 -20.15
CA LEU A 21 -4.52 -7.67 -19.62
C LEU A 21 -3.65 -6.63 -18.92
N ALA A 22 -2.65 -7.06 -18.16
CA ALA A 22 -1.68 -6.16 -17.52
C ALA A 22 -0.81 -5.42 -18.55
N SER A 23 -0.31 -6.11 -19.59
CA SER A 23 0.42 -5.45 -20.67
C SER A 23 -0.45 -4.46 -21.43
N TYR A 24 -1.71 -4.81 -21.68
CA TYR A 24 -2.66 -3.92 -22.34
C TYR A 24 -2.97 -2.69 -21.50
N SER A 25 -3.18 -2.82 -20.19
CA SER A 25 -3.46 -1.67 -19.33
C SER A 25 -2.30 -0.67 -19.34
N VAL A 26 -1.06 -1.14 -19.32
CA VAL A 26 0.13 -0.29 -19.42
C VAL A 26 0.33 0.29 -20.82
N GLN A 27 0.06 -0.46 -21.89
CA GLN A 27 0.14 0.10 -23.25
C GLN A 27 -0.95 1.16 -23.48
N SER A 28 -2.15 0.93 -22.95
CA SER A 28 -3.28 1.86 -23.07
C SER A 28 -3.05 3.16 -22.32
N SER A 29 -2.15 3.18 -21.32
CA SER A 29 -1.80 4.40 -20.60
C SER A 29 -0.77 5.27 -21.33
N LEU A 30 -0.32 4.91 -22.55
CA LEU A 30 0.54 5.74 -23.41
C LEU A 30 1.77 6.31 -22.67
N GLN A 31 2.49 5.47 -21.93
CA GLN A 31 3.65 5.82 -21.06
C GLN A 31 3.30 6.57 -19.76
N ALA A 32 2.03 6.85 -19.50
CA ALA A 32 1.55 7.33 -18.20
C ALA A 32 1.37 6.16 -17.20
N ALA A 33 1.37 6.48 -15.92
CA ALA A 33 1.10 5.52 -14.84
C ALA A 33 -0.32 4.94 -14.99
N PRO A 34 -0.49 3.61 -15.06
CA PRO A 34 -1.82 3.02 -15.22
C PRO A 34 -2.66 3.23 -13.96
N ILE A 35 -3.85 3.79 -14.14
CA ILE A 35 -4.86 3.95 -13.07
C ILE A 35 -5.92 2.86 -13.24
N PRO A 36 -6.22 2.06 -12.20
CA PRO A 36 -7.22 1.00 -12.28
C PRO A 36 -8.58 1.52 -12.73
N SER A 37 -9.25 0.77 -13.62
CA SER A 37 -10.46 1.25 -14.32
C SER A 37 -11.68 1.46 -13.42
N HIS A 38 -11.69 0.88 -12.21
CA HIS A 38 -12.76 1.06 -11.23
C HIS A 38 -12.61 2.31 -10.36
N PHE A 39 -11.51 3.06 -10.53
CA PHE A 39 -11.30 4.35 -9.89
C PHE A 39 -12.04 5.45 -10.65
N ASP A 40 -12.69 6.32 -9.90
CA ASP A 40 -13.27 7.55 -10.43
C ASP A 40 -12.15 8.57 -10.70
N ARG A 41 -12.06 9.07 -11.94
CA ARG A 41 -11.05 10.05 -12.33
C ARG A 41 -11.25 11.44 -11.68
N SER A 42 -12.45 11.70 -11.15
CA SER A 42 -12.78 12.93 -10.43
C SER A 42 -12.59 12.83 -8.91
N GLY A 43 -12.44 11.60 -8.40
CA GLY A 43 -12.27 11.35 -6.97
C GLY A 43 -10.83 11.55 -6.51
N PHE A 44 -10.67 11.94 -5.24
CA PHE A 44 -9.35 12.05 -4.63
C PHE A 44 -8.72 10.68 -4.43
N VAL A 45 -7.48 10.51 -4.90
CA VAL A 45 -6.72 9.26 -4.77
C VAL A 45 -5.49 9.51 -3.91
N THR A 46 -5.23 8.57 -3.03
CA THR A 46 -3.99 8.46 -2.25
C THR A 46 -3.26 7.18 -2.63
N ALA A 47 -2.00 7.04 -2.23
CA ALA A 47 -1.26 5.81 -2.43
C ALA A 47 -0.51 5.37 -1.18
N ALA A 48 -0.15 4.10 -1.14
CA ALA A 48 0.95 3.61 -0.33
C ALA A 48 1.96 2.91 -1.22
N PHE A 49 3.23 2.93 -0.81
CA PHE A 49 4.28 2.20 -1.48
C PHE A 49 5.25 1.63 -0.46
N ASP A 50 5.67 0.40 -0.68
CA ASP A 50 6.45 -0.36 0.28
C ASP A 50 7.25 -1.48 -0.39
N ASN A 51 8.11 -2.13 0.39
CA ASN A 51 8.77 -3.36 -0.02
C ASN A 51 7.77 -4.49 -0.25
N PHE A 52 8.06 -5.30 -1.26
CA PHE A 52 7.39 -6.55 -1.53
C PHE A 52 8.43 -7.65 -1.63
N ASP A 53 8.69 -8.25 -0.48
CA ASP A 53 9.66 -9.33 -0.35
C ASP A 53 8.96 -10.67 -0.57
N PHE A 54 9.15 -11.25 -1.76
CA PHE A 54 8.72 -12.62 -2.00
C PHE A 54 9.89 -13.57 -1.76
N ASN A 55 9.82 -14.29 -0.63
CA ASN A 55 10.72 -15.37 -0.30
C ASN A 55 10.36 -16.59 -1.16
N GLU A 56 11.01 -16.75 -2.31
CA GLU A 56 11.02 -18.07 -2.95
C GLU A 56 11.55 -19.08 -1.93
N ALA A 57 10.79 -20.15 -1.69
CA ALA A 57 11.12 -21.20 -0.73
C ALA A 57 12.38 -21.97 -1.17
N THR A 58 13.53 -21.31 -1.02
CA THR A 58 14.86 -21.84 -1.27
C THR A 58 15.49 -22.09 0.09
N ILE A 59 16.08 -23.27 0.27
CA ILE A 59 16.71 -23.72 1.52
C ILE A 59 17.78 -22.72 2.01
N SER A 60 18.32 -21.88 1.12
CA SER A 60 19.35 -20.88 1.41
C SER A 60 18.82 -19.46 1.64
N GLY A 61 17.55 -19.15 1.31
CA GLY A 61 17.01 -17.78 1.32
C GLY A 61 17.70 -16.79 0.37
N LYS A 62 18.63 -17.25 -0.50
CA LYS A 62 19.48 -16.39 -1.34
C LYS A 62 18.79 -15.82 -2.59
N ASN A 63 17.58 -16.28 -2.90
CA ASN A 63 16.79 -15.82 -4.05
C ASN A 63 15.51 -15.09 -3.61
N SER A 64 15.55 -14.33 -2.51
CA SER A 64 14.46 -13.41 -2.20
C SER A 64 14.38 -12.34 -3.28
N THR A 65 13.18 -12.15 -3.82
CA THR A 65 12.91 -11.00 -4.71
C THR A 65 12.57 -9.81 -3.83
N HIS A 66 13.26 -8.70 -4.06
CA HIS A 66 13.09 -7.44 -3.34
C HIS A 66 12.46 -6.45 -4.30
N ASP A 67 11.15 -6.51 -4.40
CA ASP A 67 10.38 -5.68 -5.31
C ASP A 67 9.72 -4.53 -4.55
N THR A 68 9.17 -3.59 -5.29
CA THR A 68 8.40 -2.47 -4.75
C THR A 68 6.97 -2.53 -5.28
N VAL A 69 6.00 -2.42 -4.38
CA VAL A 69 4.58 -2.38 -4.72
C VAL A 69 4.01 -1.00 -4.45
N ILE A 70 3.15 -0.55 -5.36
CA ILE A 70 2.36 0.67 -5.20
C ILE A 70 0.88 0.26 -5.14
N VAL A 71 0.17 0.77 -4.13
CA VAL A 71 -1.26 0.56 -3.92
C VAL A 71 -1.95 1.91 -3.89
N LEU A 72 -2.99 2.06 -4.67
CA LEU A 72 -3.86 3.24 -4.68
C LEU A 72 -5.10 3.00 -3.82
N PHE A 73 -5.56 4.06 -3.16
CA PHE A 73 -6.79 4.08 -2.37
C PHE A 73 -7.69 5.23 -2.82
N GLN A 74 -8.99 4.96 -2.85
CA GLN A 74 -10.01 5.97 -3.12
C GLN A 74 -11.24 5.69 -2.27
N ASN A 75 -11.76 6.71 -1.58
CA ASN A 75 -12.97 6.56 -0.78
C ASN A 75 -14.16 6.15 -1.64
N GLU A 76 -14.93 5.18 -1.16
CA GLU A 76 -16.17 4.74 -1.79
C GLU A 76 -17.30 5.68 -1.37
N THR A 77 -17.81 6.47 -2.30
CA THR A 77 -18.85 7.47 -2.04
C THR A 77 -20.26 6.88 -2.07
N GLU A 78 -20.50 5.81 -2.83
CA GLU A 78 -21.76 5.06 -2.86
C GLU A 78 -21.51 3.60 -3.27
N HIS A 79 -22.06 2.65 -2.52
CA HIS A 79 -22.16 1.24 -2.89
C HIS A 79 -23.22 1.04 -3.99
N VAL A 80 -22.99 1.61 -5.17
CA VAL A 80 -23.75 1.18 -6.33
C VAL A 80 -23.16 -0.15 -6.77
N LEU A 81 -23.91 -1.24 -6.59
CA LEU A 81 -23.65 -2.55 -7.23
C LEU A 81 -23.80 -2.40 -8.77
N LYS A 82 -23.01 -1.53 -9.39
CA LYS A 82 -22.87 -1.45 -10.83
C LYS A 82 -21.97 -2.60 -11.22
N LYS A 83 -22.49 -3.47 -12.09
CA LYS A 83 -21.66 -4.41 -12.84
C LYS A 83 -20.47 -3.62 -13.39
N PRO A 84 -19.22 -4.05 -13.15
CA PRO A 84 -18.06 -3.33 -13.66
C PRO A 84 -18.24 -3.12 -15.16
N ASN A 85 -17.97 -1.91 -15.63
CA ASN A 85 -18.02 -1.60 -17.06
C ASN A 85 -17.08 -2.59 -17.76
N VAL A 86 -17.65 -3.48 -18.57
CA VAL A 86 -16.88 -4.44 -19.33
C VAL A 86 -16.30 -3.68 -20.51
N SER A 87 -15.01 -3.36 -20.44
CA SER A 87 -14.28 -2.92 -21.62
C SER A 87 -14.11 -4.12 -22.56
N GLU A 88 -14.64 -4.03 -23.77
CA GLU A 88 -14.34 -5.01 -24.82
C GLU A 88 -12.91 -4.79 -25.33
N SER A 89 -11.95 -5.47 -24.71
CA SER A 89 -10.58 -5.50 -25.21
C SER A 89 -10.43 -6.60 -26.26
N LYS A 90 -10.19 -6.23 -27.54
CA LYS A 90 -9.84 -7.17 -28.61
C LYS A 90 -8.39 -7.65 -28.47
N ILE A 91 -8.11 -8.41 -27.40
CA ILE A 91 -6.79 -9.03 -27.21
C ILE A 91 -6.72 -10.25 -28.13
N ASN A 92 -5.90 -10.16 -29.18
CA ASN A 92 -5.60 -11.31 -30.02
C ASN A 92 -4.58 -12.19 -29.28
N PRO A 93 -4.92 -13.43 -28.89
CA PRO A 93 -3.99 -14.34 -28.25
C PRO A 93 -3.03 -14.93 -29.30
N ARG A 94 -2.19 -14.09 -29.92
CA ARG A 94 -1.09 -14.59 -30.74
C ARG A 94 0.08 -15.00 -29.84
N ILE A 95 0.79 -16.03 -30.27
CA ILE A 95 2.03 -16.51 -29.68
C ILE A 95 3.06 -15.37 -29.82
N ARG A 96 3.44 -14.75 -28.71
CA ARG A 96 4.65 -13.91 -28.61
C ARG A 96 5.11 -13.78 -27.15
N SER A 97 6.43 -13.63 -27.03
CA SER A 97 7.27 -13.65 -25.83
C SER A 97 6.74 -12.79 -24.70
N PHE A 98 6.92 -13.27 -23.47
CA PHE A 98 6.86 -12.43 -22.27
C PHE A 98 7.82 -11.24 -22.50
N ASN A 99 7.28 -10.04 -22.67
CA ASN A 99 8.08 -8.83 -22.49
C ASN A 99 8.33 -8.74 -20.99
N SER A 100 9.57 -8.99 -20.57
CA SER A 100 9.93 -9.08 -19.15
C SER A 100 9.83 -7.74 -18.42
N LEU A 101 9.88 -6.61 -19.14
CA LEU A 101 9.89 -5.27 -18.55
C LEU A 101 8.92 -4.35 -19.29
N LEU A 102 7.98 -3.77 -18.54
CA LEU A 102 7.10 -2.69 -19.01
C LEU A 102 7.86 -1.36 -18.92
N ASP A 103 7.48 -0.34 -19.68
CA ASP A 103 8.12 0.99 -19.59
C ASP A 103 8.02 1.58 -18.17
N CYS A 104 6.93 1.29 -17.44
CA CYS A 104 6.77 1.68 -16.04
C CYS A 104 7.66 0.89 -15.06
N HIS A 105 8.33 -0.18 -15.52
CA HIS A 105 9.33 -0.91 -14.75
C HIS A 105 10.75 -0.38 -14.97
N LYS A 106 10.94 0.59 -15.89
CA LYS A 106 12.25 1.20 -16.11
C LYS A 106 12.57 2.14 -14.94
N LEU A 107 13.61 1.77 -14.21
CA LEU A 107 14.18 2.60 -13.15
C LEU A 107 14.65 3.94 -13.73
N ILE A 108 14.25 5.03 -13.09
CA ILE A 108 14.78 6.36 -13.38
C ILE A 108 15.96 6.58 -12.44
N GLU A 109 17.18 6.41 -12.97
CA GLU A 109 18.41 6.60 -12.22
C GLU A 109 18.42 7.96 -11.51
N TYR A 110 18.76 7.93 -10.23
CA TYR A 110 18.96 9.12 -9.43
C TYR A 110 20.44 9.25 -9.05
N ASN A 111 21.11 10.25 -9.64
CA ASN A 111 22.47 10.61 -9.27
C ASN A 111 22.42 11.67 -8.17
N ASN A 112 23.07 11.41 -7.03
CA ASN A 112 23.17 12.39 -5.95
C ASN A 112 23.84 13.65 -6.49
N SER A 113 23.10 14.76 -6.59
CA SER A 113 23.67 16.04 -7.00
C SER A 113 24.33 16.80 -5.84
N LYS A 114 24.05 16.41 -4.59
CA LYS A 114 24.56 17.04 -3.36
C LYS A 114 24.83 15.98 -2.28
N ASP A 115 26.00 16.03 -1.65
CA ASP A 115 26.35 15.15 -0.53
C ASP A 115 25.68 15.58 0.78
N GLU A 116 25.41 16.88 0.95
CA GLU A 116 24.70 17.46 2.09
C GLU A 116 23.28 17.90 1.73
N ILE A 117 22.32 17.46 2.53
CA ILE A 117 20.92 17.91 2.45
C ILE A 117 20.83 19.20 3.26
N THR A 118 20.49 20.30 2.60
CA THR A 118 20.09 21.53 3.27
C THR A 118 18.58 21.51 3.48
N LEU A 119 18.14 21.68 4.72
CA LEU A 119 16.73 21.93 5.01
C LEU A 119 16.27 23.19 4.26
N PRO A 120 15.10 23.15 3.60
CA PRO A 120 14.51 24.35 3.00
C PRO A 120 14.40 25.48 4.02
N SER A 121 14.59 26.73 3.60
CA SER A 121 14.56 27.90 4.49
C SER A 121 13.18 28.17 5.09
N ASP A 122 12.14 27.65 4.47
CA ASP A 122 10.74 27.67 4.89
C ASP A 122 10.33 26.38 5.63
N PHE A 123 11.26 25.47 5.90
CA PHE A 123 11.00 24.31 6.75
C PHE A 123 10.83 24.77 8.20
N PHE A 124 9.59 24.97 8.61
CA PHE A 124 9.22 25.20 9.99
C PHE A 124 8.82 23.88 10.64
N LEU A 125 9.59 23.43 11.64
CA LEU A 125 9.10 22.41 12.55
C LEU A 125 8.00 23.08 13.37
N GLN A 126 6.74 22.76 13.07
CA GLN A 126 5.60 23.24 13.85
C GLN A 126 5.59 22.50 15.20
N ILE A 127 6.54 22.85 16.09
CA ILE A 127 6.62 22.36 17.48
C ILE A 127 5.40 22.86 18.26
N ASN A 128 4.80 23.97 17.83
CA ASN A 128 3.59 24.53 18.39
C ASN A 128 2.38 24.14 17.52
N LYS A 129 1.92 22.90 17.66
CA LYS A 129 0.47 22.68 17.67
C LYS A 129 0.10 22.62 19.13
N GLU A 130 -0.81 23.50 19.55
CA GLU A 130 -1.72 23.19 20.66
C GLU A 130 -1.98 21.69 20.59
N LEU A 131 -1.47 20.95 21.56
CA LEU A 131 -1.62 19.51 21.65
C LEU A 131 -3.10 19.23 21.44
N LEU A 132 -3.43 18.67 20.27
CA LEU A 132 -4.76 18.20 19.92
C LEU A 132 -5.14 17.15 20.96
N SER A 133 -5.62 17.55 22.13
CA SER A 133 -6.15 16.66 23.17
C SER A 133 -5.27 15.42 23.48
N VAL A 134 -3.95 15.46 23.20
CA VAL A 134 -3.12 14.26 23.18
C VAL A 134 -3.05 13.67 24.58
N GLU A 135 -2.91 14.49 25.61
CA GLU A 135 -2.96 14.03 27.00
C GLU A 135 -4.30 13.35 27.35
N SER A 136 -5.43 13.90 26.92
CA SER A 136 -6.75 13.28 27.18
C SER A 136 -6.97 12.00 26.39
N TYR A 137 -6.51 11.94 25.13
CA TYR A 137 -6.58 10.73 24.31
C TYR A 137 -5.63 9.65 24.83
N GLU A 138 -4.41 10.02 25.20
CA GLU A 138 -3.44 9.12 25.83
C GLU A 138 -3.97 8.57 27.14
N ASN A 139 -4.62 9.40 27.96
CA ASN A 139 -5.21 8.93 29.22
C ASN A 139 -6.35 7.93 28.95
N SER A 140 -7.19 8.16 27.94
CA SER A 140 -8.22 7.20 27.53
C SER A 140 -7.62 5.87 27.05
N LEU A 141 -6.61 5.93 26.18
CA LEU A 141 -5.93 4.73 25.64
C LEU A 141 -5.22 3.95 26.75
N LYS A 142 -4.57 4.65 27.70
CA LYS A 142 -3.94 4.03 28.88
C LYS A 142 -4.97 3.32 29.76
N ILE A 143 -6.18 3.87 29.89
CA ILE A 143 -7.28 3.22 30.64
C ILE A 143 -7.75 1.97 29.91
N GLU A 144 -7.95 2.03 28.60
CA GLU A 144 -8.39 0.89 27.78
C GLU A 144 -7.37 -0.25 27.81
N ASP A 145 -6.08 0.06 27.68
CA ASP A 145 -4.99 -0.90 27.80
C ASP A 145 -4.92 -1.52 29.20
N PHE A 146 -5.11 -0.70 30.24
CA PHE A 146 -5.16 -1.16 31.62
C PHE A 146 -6.36 -2.08 31.87
N LEU A 147 -7.54 -1.75 31.33
CA LEU A 147 -8.72 -2.60 31.40
C LEU A 147 -8.50 -3.92 30.68
N TRP A 148 -7.91 -3.91 29.49
CA TRP A 148 -7.54 -5.14 28.78
C TRP A 148 -6.59 -6.01 29.61
N PHE A 149 -5.57 -5.39 30.21
CA PHE A 149 -4.63 -6.09 31.08
C PHE A 149 -5.33 -6.73 32.28
N LEU A 150 -6.15 -5.97 33.01
CA LEU A 150 -6.92 -6.48 34.15
C LEU A 150 -7.84 -7.65 33.77
N LEU A 151 -8.55 -7.54 32.64
CA LEU A 151 -9.43 -8.61 32.14
C LEU A 151 -8.65 -9.87 31.73
N ARG A 152 -7.37 -9.74 31.35
CA ARG A 152 -6.48 -10.86 31.04
C ARG A 152 -5.84 -11.47 32.28
N MET A 153 -5.75 -10.73 33.40
CA MET A 153 -5.22 -11.25 34.64
C MET A 153 -6.16 -12.32 35.21
N ASN A 154 -5.64 -13.53 35.41
CA ASN A 154 -6.39 -14.61 36.04
C ASN A 154 -6.37 -14.44 37.57
N ILE A 155 -7.06 -13.41 38.07
CA ILE A 155 -7.13 -13.05 39.49
C ILE A 155 -7.98 -14.08 40.29
N ALA A 156 -8.69 -14.96 39.58
CA ALA A 156 -9.52 -16.01 40.17
C ALA A 156 -8.75 -17.26 40.64
N ILE A 157 -7.42 -17.32 40.46
CA ILE A 157 -6.63 -18.44 40.98
C ILE A 157 -6.39 -18.20 42.48
N ASP A 158 -7.27 -18.76 43.30
CA ASP A 158 -7.03 -19.05 44.70
C ASP A 158 -5.61 -19.63 44.88
N PHE A 159 -4.89 -19.10 45.87
CA PHE A 159 -3.51 -19.41 46.26
C PHE A 159 -3.26 -20.87 46.69
N LYS A 160 -4.03 -21.85 46.23
CA LYS A 160 -3.95 -23.23 46.75
C LYS A 160 -3.50 -24.30 45.79
N ASP A 161 -3.60 -24.18 44.48
CA ASP A 161 -3.01 -25.18 43.59
C ASP A 161 -2.70 -24.58 42.21
N ILE A 162 -1.41 -24.37 41.94
CA ILE A 162 -0.90 -24.11 40.58
C ILE A 162 -1.05 -25.42 39.80
N THR A 163 -2.26 -25.72 39.34
CA THR A 163 -2.48 -26.76 38.34
C THR A 163 -2.15 -26.18 36.98
N THR A 164 -1.27 -26.86 36.24
CA THR A 164 -0.81 -26.53 34.88
C THR A 164 -1.89 -26.74 33.81
N ASN A 165 -3.17 -26.69 34.19
CA ASN A 165 -4.25 -26.80 33.23
C ASN A 165 -4.37 -25.49 32.46
N PRO A 166 -4.39 -25.50 31.12
CA PRO A 166 -4.54 -24.29 30.32
C PRO A 166 -5.88 -23.66 30.67
N CYS A 167 -5.85 -22.60 31.48
CA CYS A 167 -7.04 -21.84 31.79
C CYS A 167 -7.50 -21.17 30.48
N TYR A 168 -8.76 -21.39 30.10
CA TYR A 168 -9.33 -20.76 28.92
C TYR A 168 -9.37 -19.25 29.13
N GLN A 169 -8.48 -18.53 28.43
CA GLN A 169 -8.47 -17.08 28.45
C GLN A 169 -9.70 -16.56 27.70
N LEU A 170 -10.67 -16.03 28.46
CA LEU A 170 -11.91 -15.48 27.91
C LEU A 170 -11.69 -14.12 27.24
N THR A 171 -10.67 -13.38 27.67
CA THR A 171 -10.39 -12.04 27.16
C THR A 171 -9.61 -12.13 25.84
N PRO A 172 -10.10 -11.49 24.76
CA PRO A 172 -9.45 -11.56 23.46
C PRO A 172 -8.02 -11.00 23.48
N SER A 173 -7.26 -11.26 22.41
CA SER A 173 -5.98 -10.59 22.21
C SER A 173 -6.18 -9.06 22.19
N TRP A 174 -5.10 -8.31 22.44
CA TRP A 174 -5.14 -6.85 22.49
C TRP A 174 -5.81 -6.25 21.25
N SER A 175 -5.45 -6.75 20.05
CA SER A 175 -6.04 -6.26 18.79
C SER A 175 -7.53 -6.56 18.69
N ALA A 176 -7.98 -7.76 19.07
CA ALA A 176 -9.39 -8.12 19.01
C ALA A 176 -10.22 -7.38 20.07
N PHE A 177 -9.66 -7.10 21.25
CA PHE A 177 -10.29 -6.23 22.25
C PHE A 177 -10.51 -4.82 21.71
N ASN A 178 -9.45 -4.19 21.18
CA ASN A 178 -9.52 -2.84 20.60
C ASN A 178 -10.53 -2.77 19.44
N SER A 179 -10.53 -3.76 18.55
CA SER A 179 -11.52 -3.84 17.47
C SER A 179 -12.97 -3.99 17.94
N LEU A 180 -13.22 -4.49 19.15
CA LEU A 180 -14.57 -4.64 19.71
C LEU A 180 -15.06 -3.36 20.40
N ILE A 181 -14.16 -2.61 21.04
CA ILE A 181 -14.52 -1.40 21.80
C ILE A 181 -14.51 -0.13 20.94
N HIS A 182 -13.76 -0.12 19.83
CA HIS A 182 -13.70 1.02 18.93
C HIS A 182 -14.65 0.86 17.75
N LEU A 183 -15.46 1.89 17.50
CA LEU A 183 -16.25 2.01 16.28
C LEU A 183 -15.33 2.40 15.13
N ASP A 184 -15.30 1.58 14.07
CA ASP A 184 -14.61 1.93 12.84
C ASP A 184 -15.41 3.01 12.10
N CYS A 185 -14.95 4.25 12.20
CA CYS A 185 -15.54 5.41 11.51
C CYS A 185 -14.90 5.67 10.14
N ARG A 186 -13.96 4.82 9.69
CA ARG A 186 -13.28 4.99 8.41
C ARG A 186 -14.25 4.72 7.27
N ILE A 187 -14.15 5.57 6.25
CA ILE A 187 -14.89 5.37 5.00
C ILE A 187 -14.30 4.17 4.29
N LEU A 188 -15.14 3.29 3.74
CA LEU A 188 -14.67 2.17 2.94
C LEU A 188 -13.89 2.68 1.73
N GLN A 189 -12.79 2.02 1.40
CA GLN A 189 -11.91 2.44 0.31
C GLN A 189 -11.82 1.37 -0.78
N LYS A 190 -11.89 1.81 -2.04
CA LYS A 190 -11.49 1.03 -3.20
C LYS A 190 -9.98 0.91 -3.20
N VAL A 191 -9.50 -0.31 -3.41
CA VAL A 191 -8.07 -0.62 -3.50
C VAL A 191 -7.71 -0.89 -4.96
N GLY A 192 -6.57 -0.37 -5.40
CA GLY A 192 -6.07 -0.50 -6.75
C GLY A 192 -4.58 -0.82 -6.76
N TYR A 193 -4.20 -2.00 -7.24
CA TYR A 193 -2.79 -2.38 -7.34
C TYR A 193 -2.19 -1.84 -8.64
N CYS A 194 -1.06 -1.17 -8.53
CA CYS A 194 -0.25 -0.74 -9.67
C CYS A 194 0.75 -1.84 -10.07
N PRO A 195 1.36 -1.74 -11.27
CA PRO A 195 2.44 -2.64 -11.67
C PRO A 195 3.58 -2.64 -10.65
N VAL A 196 4.11 -3.83 -10.38
CA VAL A 196 5.24 -4.03 -9.48
C VAL A 196 6.51 -3.47 -10.12
N ILE A 197 7.29 -2.72 -9.36
CA ILE A 197 8.62 -2.28 -9.79
C ILE A 197 9.62 -3.35 -9.30
N PRO A 198 10.35 -4.04 -10.21
CA PRO A 198 11.20 -5.17 -9.86
C PRO A 198 12.56 -4.71 -9.28
N HIS A 199 12.51 -3.80 -8.33
CA HIS A 199 13.66 -3.18 -7.67
C HIS A 199 13.34 -2.90 -6.21
N ALA A 200 14.36 -2.98 -5.36
CA ALA A 200 14.21 -2.77 -3.93
C ALA A 200 13.91 -1.30 -3.63
N ILE A 201 12.97 -1.06 -2.73
CA ILE A 201 12.60 0.30 -2.29
C ILE A 201 13.72 0.99 -1.50
N THR A 202 14.72 0.23 -1.05
CA THR A 202 15.92 0.77 -0.39
C THR A 202 16.84 1.55 -1.32
N ASP A 203 16.71 1.38 -2.64
CA ASP A 203 17.43 2.18 -3.64
C ASP A 203 16.73 3.52 -3.90
N LYS A 204 17.49 4.61 -3.88
CA LYS A 204 17.00 5.97 -4.16
C LYS A 204 16.38 6.08 -5.54
N SER A 205 16.94 5.38 -6.53
CA SER A 205 16.40 5.40 -7.90
C SER A 205 15.00 4.78 -7.95
N THR A 206 14.76 3.73 -7.16
CA THR A 206 13.43 3.13 -7.01
C THR A 206 12.45 4.10 -6.38
N VAL A 207 12.83 4.75 -5.28
CA VAL A 207 11.98 5.77 -4.61
C VAL A 207 11.69 6.94 -5.55
N ASN A 208 12.69 7.47 -6.26
CA ASN A 208 12.53 8.52 -7.28
C ASN A 208 11.54 8.09 -8.37
N THR A 209 11.64 6.84 -8.84
CA THR A 209 10.71 6.28 -9.82
C THR A 209 9.27 6.24 -9.27
N CYS A 210 9.09 5.86 -8.01
CA CYS A 210 7.78 5.87 -7.33
C CYS A 210 7.20 7.28 -7.18
N LEU A 211 8.02 8.26 -6.77
CA LEU A 211 7.57 9.65 -6.65
C LEU A 211 7.15 10.23 -8.01
N ARG A 212 7.92 9.96 -9.07
CA ARG A 212 7.56 10.35 -10.45
C ARG A 212 6.29 9.64 -10.94
N PHE A 213 6.09 8.40 -10.53
CA PHE A 213 4.84 7.67 -10.78
C PHE A 213 3.64 8.38 -10.14
N PHE A 214 3.77 8.87 -8.90
CA PHE A 214 2.74 9.66 -8.24
C PHE A 214 2.46 11.00 -8.93
N LEU A 215 3.49 11.72 -9.35
CA LEU A 215 3.32 12.96 -10.13
C LEU A 215 2.56 12.71 -11.43
N ASN A 216 2.79 11.56 -12.07
CA ASN A 216 2.08 11.20 -13.29
C ASN A 216 0.59 10.93 -13.00
N ILE A 217 0.27 10.21 -11.92
CA ILE A 217 -1.12 10.00 -11.47
C ILE A 217 -1.79 11.32 -11.11
N LEU A 218 -1.10 12.19 -10.34
CA LEU A 218 -1.58 13.51 -9.96
C LEU A 218 -2.01 14.33 -11.19
N LYS A 219 -1.16 14.34 -12.24
CA LYS A 219 -1.47 15.02 -13.51
C LYS A 219 -2.68 14.41 -14.21
N GLN A 220 -2.80 13.09 -14.22
CA GLN A 220 -3.94 12.40 -14.86
C GLN A 220 -5.27 12.60 -14.12
N LEU A 221 -5.24 12.77 -12.81
CA LEU A 221 -6.42 12.96 -11.96
C LEU A 221 -6.74 14.44 -11.71
N ASN A 222 -5.89 15.35 -12.21
CA ASN A 222 -6.01 16.79 -11.98
C ASN A 222 -6.09 17.14 -10.47
N GLN A 223 -5.38 16.39 -9.63
CA GLN A 223 -5.25 16.67 -8.20
C GLN A 223 -4.19 17.76 -7.97
N LYS A 224 -4.39 18.61 -6.96
CA LYS A 224 -3.39 19.64 -6.59
C LYS A 224 -2.22 19.05 -5.79
N HIS A 225 -2.54 18.12 -4.90
CA HIS A 225 -1.58 17.43 -4.04
C HIS A 225 -1.86 15.94 -4.07
N PHE A 226 -0.80 15.15 -3.92
CA PHE A 226 -0.88 13.69 -3.87
C PHE A 226 -0.37 13.19 -2.52
N VAL A 227 -1.21 12.48 -1.78
CA VAL A 227 -0.83 11.93 -0.46
C VAL A 227 -0.31 10.50 -0.68
N ALA A 228 0.91 10.25 -0.24
CA ALA A 228 1.57 8.95 -0.35
C ALA A 228 2.05 8.49 1.04
N PHE A 229 1.63 7.29 1.44
CA PHE A 229 2.04 6.64 2.68
C PHE A 229 3.18 5.68 2.42
N CYS A 230 4.11 5.55 3.37
CA CYS A 230 5.19 4.59 3.34
C CYS A 230 5.67 4.28 4.76
N ASP A 231 6.48 3.24 4.90
CA ASP A 231 7.14 2.93 6.17
C ASP A 231 8.19 4.01 6.53
N GLU A 232 8.75 3.93 7.74
CA GLU A 232 9.75 4.91 8.20
C GLU A 232 11.04 4.89 7.36
N GLY A 233 11.47 3.70 6.92
CA GLY A 233 12.69 3.53 6.15
C GLY A 233 12.61 4.22 4.79
N VAL A 234 11.49 4.04 4.09
CA VAL A 234 11.18 4.64 2.80
C VAL A 234 10.86 6.12 2.96
N TYR A 235 10.14 6.52 4.01
CA TYR A 235 9.84 7.91 4.31
C TYR A 235 11.12 8.76 4.38
N LYS A 236 12.16 8.27 5.06
CA LYS A 236 13.45 8.97 5.14
C LYS A 236 14.08 9.23 3.77
N LEU A 237 14.02 8.25 2.87
CA LEU A 237 14.55 8.37 1.50
C LEU A 237 13.69 9.29 0.64
N ALA A 238 12.37 9.12 0.69
CA ALA A 238 11.41 9.92 -0.06
C ALA A 238 11.47 11.40 0.36
N ARG A 239 11.58 11.67 1.66
CA ARG A 239 11.70 13.02 2.19
C ARG A 239 13.04 13.67 1.81
N LYS A 240 14.13 12.90 1.79
CA LYS A 240 15.42 13.37 1.27
C LYS A 240 15.30 13.82 -0.18
N LEU A 241 14.67 13.01 -1.04
CA LEU A 241 14.45 13.38 -2.45
C LEU A 241 13.56 14.60 -2.59
N GLN A 242 12.52 14.72 -1.77
CA GLN A 242 11.64 15.88 -1.76
C GLN A 242 12.39 17.19 -1.44
N PHE A 243 13.32 17.17 -0.49
CA PHE A 243 14.14 18.34 -0.18
C PHE A 243 15.19 18.67 -1.24
N GLU A 244 15.60 17.69 -2.05
CA GLU A 244 16.59 17.89 -3.12
C GLU A 244 15.96 18.38 -4.44
N CYS A 245 14.65 18.14 -4.64
CA CYS A 245 13.96 18.43 -5.89
C CYS A 245 12.53 18.98 -5.69
N ASP A 246 12.36 20.26 -6.02
CA ASP A 246 11.09 21.01 -5.97
C ASP A 246 9.95 20.37 -6.79
N GLU A 247 10.27 19.47 -7.74
CA GLU A 247 9.26 18.72 -8.52
C GLU A 247 8.32 17.92 -7.59
N PHE A 248 8.79 17.53 -6.41
CA PHE A 248 8.06 16.71 -5.44
C PHE A 248 7.29 17.52 -4.38
N ASP A 249 7.24 18.85 -4.45
CA ASP A 249 6.52 19.70 -3.46
C ASP A 249 5.01 19.43 -3.42
N SER A 250 4.46 18.94 -4.53
CA SER A 250 3.05 18.56 -4.63
C SER A 250 2.73 17.22 -3.93
N ILE A 251 3.74 16.45 -3.51
CA ILE A 251 3.57 15.18 -2.80
C ILE A 251 3.58 15.42 -1.30
N ILE A 252 2.61 14.87 -0.60
CA ILE A 252 2.53 14.88 0.86
C ILE A 252 2.88 13.47 1.34
N LEU A 253 3.97 13.35 2.10
CA LEU A 253 4.47 12.12 2.73
C LEU A 253 4.11 12.10 4.21
#